data_AF-A0A4R7T628-F1
#
_entry.id   AF-A0A4R7T628-F1
#
_cell.length_a   1.000
_cell.length_b   1.000
_cell.length_c   1.000
_cell.angle_alpha   90.00
_cell.angle_beta   90.00
_cell.angle_gamma   90.00
#
_symmetry.space_group_name_H-M   'P 1'
#
loop_
_entity.id
_entity.type
_entity.pdbx_description
1 polymer ?
#
loop_
_entity_poly.entity_id
_entity_poly.type
_entity_poly.pdbx_seq_one_letter_code
_entity_poly.pdbx_strand_id
1 'polypeptide(L)'
;MVMMTGSLAVRGTVVWLTPQQGGRVSGPPEPDYDYDYTATAYLPPRTAEDGQAGIALRRFAPGAWRTPAEGILVPAKGNRAQQVVPGGIVVITEGVRPVGLLTVEEVTALAPDGTPVIEPALDLHLTGLSAINPETESPYRHSTAAARWSTPDHADAS
;
A
#
# COMPACT_ATOMS: atom_id res chain seq x y z
N MET A 1 -11.58 -3.73 -14.14
CA MET A 1 -10.31 -3.21 -13.59
C MET A 1 -9.95 -1.98 -14.42
N VAL A 2 -10.18 -0.79 -13.89
CA VAL A 2 -9.87 0.48 -14.56
C VAL A 2 -8.36 0.68 -14.46
N MET A 3 -7.69 0.81 -15.60
CA MET A 3 -6.27 1.18 -15.64
C MET A 3 -6.18 2.69 -15.41
N MET A 4 -5.91 3.11 -14.18
CA MET A 4 -5.67 4.52 -13.86
C MET A 4 -4.41 4.96 -14.60
N THR A 5 -4.49 5.88 -15.55
CA THR A 5 -3.31 6.45 -16.21
C THR A 5 -3.01 7.80 -15.57
N GLY A 6 -1.95 7.91 -14.78
CA GLY A 6 -1.61 9.17 -14.10
C GLY A 6 -0.98 8.97 -12.73
N SER A 7 -0.49 10.07 -12.14
CA SER A 7 0.10 10.06 -10.80
C SER A 7 -0.93 9.63 -9.75
N LEU A 8 -0.45 9.11 -8.62
CA LEU A 8 -1.29 8.80 -7.47
C LEU A 8 -0.90 9.70 -6.31
N ALA A 9 -1.88 10.32 -5.67
CA ALA A 9 -1.70 10.83 -4.31
C ALA A 9 -1.81 9.66 -3.33
N VAL A 10 -0.88 9.60 -2.39
CA VAL A 10 -0.84 8.59 -1.34
C VAL A 10 -0.77 9.26 0.02
N ARG A 11 -1.47 8.70 1.01
CA ARG A 11 -1.32 9.05 2.42
C ARG A 11 -0.91 7.81 3.18
N GLY A 12 -0.05 7.96 4.17
CA GLY A 12 0.38 6.82 4.97
C GLY A 12 1.36 7.18 6.07
N THR A 13 2.05 6.17 6.57
CA THR A 13 3.10 6.33 7.57
C THR A 13 4.46 6.03 6.95
N VAL A 14 5.35 7.02 6.97
CA VAL A 14 6.75 6.84 6.56
C VAL A 14 7.60 6.42 7.76
N VAL A 15 8.51 5.48 7.52
CA VAL A 15 9.55 5.05 8.46
C VAL A 15 10.90 5.16 7.75
N TRP A 16 11.81 5.93 8.31
CA TRP A 16 13.18 6.05 7.79
C TRP A 16 14.06 4.96 8.38
N LEU A 17 14.90 4.36 7.53
CA LEU A 17 15.80 3.30 7.94
C LEU A 17 17.03 3.89 8.63
N THR A 18 17.37 3.32 9.78
CA THR A 18 18.59 3.65 10.53
C THR A 18 19.85 3.18 9.77
N PRO A 19 21.04 3.68 10.12
CA PRO A 19 22.30 3.22 9.51
C PRO A 19 22.49 1.70 9.63
N GLN A 20 22.11 1.13 10.78
CA GLN A 20 22.22 -0.31 11.07
C GLN A 20 21.28 -1.15 10.19
N GLN A 21 20.21 -0.55 9.67
CA GLN A 21 19.30 -1.17 8.71
C GLN A 21 19.69 -0.90 7.25
N GLY A 22 20.87 -0.29 7.02
CA GLY A 22 21.36 0.08 5.69
C GLY A 22 20.83 1.43 5.15
N GLY A 23 20.16 2.21 6.01
CA GLY A 23 19.56 3.49 5.65
C GLY A 23 20.50 4.70 5.80
N ARG A 24 19.93 5.83 6.23
CA ARG A 24 20.63 7.12 6.24
C ARG A 24 21.53 7.26 7.47
N VAL A 25 22.81 7.60 7.24
CA VAL A 25 23.76 8.00 8.30
C VAL A 25 23.43 9.38 8.86
N SER A 26 22.88 10.27 8.05
CA SER A 26 22.49 11.62 8.43
C SER A 26 21.21 11.69 9.27
N GLY A 27 20.51 10.57 9.50
CA GLY A 27 19.18 10.57 10.11
C GLY A 27 18.05 10.80 9.10
N PRO A 28 16.79 10.91 9.58
CA PRO A 28 15.63 11.20 8.76
C PRO A 28 15.82 12.51 7.99
N PRO A 29 15.21 12.67 6.80
CA PRO A 29 15.20 13.94 6.12
C PRO A 29 14.59 15.04 6.99
N GLU A 30 15.16 16.24 6.88
CA GLU A 30 14.60 17.49 7.38
C GLU A 30 14.17 18.31 6.17
N PRO A 31 13.02 18.00 5.54
CA PRO A 31 12.52 18.83 4.46
C PRO A 31 12.28 20.24 5.01
N ASP A 32 12.74 21.24 4.28
CA ASP A 32 12.31 22.61 4.55
C ASP A 32 10.78 22.67 4.34
N TYR A 33 10.07 23.48 5.13
CA TYR A 33 8.60 23.50 5.08
C TYR A 33 8.06 23.87 3.69
N ASP A 34 8.87 24.53 2.87
CA ASP A 34 8.55 24.99 1.52
C ASP A 34 8.86 23.95 0.42
N TYR A 35 9.51 22.82 0.75
CA TYR A 35 9.94 21.83 -0.24
C TYR A 35 9.50 20.39 0.07
N ASP A 36 8.99 19.71 -0.95
CA ASP A 36 8.74 18.27 -0.90
C ASP A 36 10.06 17.49 -0.91
N TYR A 37 10.16 16.44 -0.08
CA TYR A 37 11.24 15.48 -0.19
C TYR A 37 11.02 14.60 -1.43
N THR A 38 11.90 14.72 -2.42
CA THR A 38 11.81 13.95 -3.66
C THR A 38 12.85 12.82 -3.69
N ALA A 39 12.41 11.63 -4.09
CA ALA A 39 13.25 10.43 -4.13
C ALA A 39 12.79 9.46 -5.22
N THR A 40 13.60 8.41 -5.45
CA THR A 40 13.13 7.22 -6.16
C THR A 40 12.46 6.28 -5.17
N ALA A 41 11.64 5.37 -5.68
CA ALA A 41 11.00 4.33 -4.88
C ALA A 41 10.71 3.10 -5.74
N TYR A 42 10.41 1.96 -5.14
CA TYR A 42 9.88 0.80 -5.83
C TYR A 42 8.79 0.10 -5.01
N LEU A 43 7.99 -0.72 -5.69
CA LEU A 43 6.93 -1.51 -5.08
C LEU A 43 7.30 -3.00 -5.08
N PRO A 44 7.40 -3.66 -3.91
CA PRO A 44 7.53 -5.10 -3.85
C PRO A 44 6.41 -5.81 -4.62
N PRO A 45 6.69 -6.95 -5.28
CA PRO A 45 7.93 -7.73 -5.23
C PRO A 45 9.06 -7.22 -6.15
N ARG A 46 8.92 -6.05 -6.78
CA ARG A 46 9.98 -5.44 -7.58
C ARG A 46 11.14 -4.95 -6.73
N THR A 47 12.23 -4.60 -7.39
CA THR A 47 13.44 -4.09 -6.76
C THR A 47 13.83 -2.73 -7.34
N ALA A 48 14.89 -2.13 -6.79
CA ALA A 48 15.38 -0.83 -7.24
C ALA A 48 15.95 -0.85 -8.68
N GLU A 49 16.28 -2.03 -9.20
CA GLU A 49 16.88 -2.20 -10.53
C GLU A 49 15.84 -2.27 -11.65
N ASP A 50 14.63 -2.78 -11.38
CA ASP A 50 13.65 -3.12 -12.42
C ASP A 50 12.28 -2.43 -12.26
N GLY A 51 12.03 -1.81 -11.11
CA GLY A 51 10.70 -1.36 -10.69
C GLY A 51 10.63 0.06 -10.14
N GLN A 52 11.59 0.93 -10.47
CA GLN A 52 11.61 2.28 -9.93
C GLN A 52 10.43 3.16 -10.39
N ALA A 53 9.94 3.96 -9.45
CA ALA A 53 9.01 5.07 -9.59
C ALA A 53 9.57 6.31 -8.89
N GLY A 54 9.10 7.49 -9.28
CA GLY A 54 9.39 8.73 -8.55
C GLY A 54 8.40 8.91 -7.41
N ILE A 55 8.88 9.41 -6.26
CA ILE A 55 8.02 9.80 -5.14
C ILE A 55 8.40 11.20 -4.66
N ALA A 56 7.39 12.03 -4.40
CA ALA A 56 7.50 13.25 -3.62
C ALA A 56 6.75 13.05 -2.30
N LEU A 57 7.36 13.39 -1.17
CA LEU A 57 6.79 13.27 0.17
C LEU A 57 6.75 14.63 0.86
N ARG A 58 5.68 14.86 1.62
CA ARG A 58 5.44 16.10 2.37
C ARG A 58 4.71 15.84 3.68
N ARG A 59 4.63 16.89 4.50
CA ARG A 59 3.89 16.91 5.78
C ARG A 59 4.30 15.79 6.75
N PHE A 60 5.56 15.37 6.68
CA PHE A 60 6.15 14.48 7.66
C PHE A 60 7.00 15.29 8.64
N ALA A 61 7.00 14.90 9.92
CA ALA A 61 7.74 15.64 10.95
C ALA A 61 9.25 15.62 10.65
N PRO A 62 9.92 16.79 10.52
CA PRO A 62 11.36 16.86 10.30
C PRO A 62 12.15 16.12 11.39
N GLY A 63 13.14 15.33 10.99
CA GLY A 63 13.97 14.57 11.93
C GLY A 63 13.29 13.39 12.63
N ALA A 64 11.99 13.17 12.42
CA ALA A 64 11.27 12.04 13.01
C ALA A 64 11.51 10.76 12.20
N TRP A 65 11.92 9.69 12.89
CA TRP A 65 12.14 8.37 12.26
C TRP A 65 10.85 7.71 11.76
N ARG A 66 9.71 8.07 12.34
CA ARG A 66 8.39 7.58 11.96
C ARG A 66 7.37 8.69 12.11
N THR A 67 6.58 8.91 11.07
CA THR A 67 5.58 9.99 11.05
C THR A 67 4.57 9.72 9.94
N PRO A 68 3.32 10.21 10.06
CA PRO A 68 2.44 10.35 8.92
C PRO A 68 3.12 11.16 7.81
N ALA A 69 2.76 10.87 6.56
CA ALA A 69 3.22 11.57 5.37
C ALA A 69 2.15 11.55 4.29
N GLU A 70 2.16 12.58 3.46
CA GLU A 70 1.46 12.61 2.18
C GLU A 70 2.49 12.55 1.06
N GLY A 71 2.11 11.97 -0.08
CA GLY A 71 3.00 11.91 -1.22
C GLY A 71 2.31 11.82 -2.57
N ILE A 72 3.12 12.01 -3.60
CA ILE A 72 2.73 11.82 -4.99
C ILE A 72 3.67 10.79 -5.61
N LEU A 73 3.08 9.70 -6.13
CA LEU A 73 3.78 8.71 -6.92
C LEU A 73 3.64 9.04 -8.40
N VAL A 74 4.78 9.26 -9.03
CA VAL A 74 4.86 9.62 -10.45
C VAL A 74 4.85 8.34 -11.29
N PRO A 75 4.08 8.29 -12.39
CA PRO A 75 4.07 7.15 -13.29
C PRO A 75 5.47 6.86 -13.82
N ALA A 76 5.95 5.64 -13.59
CA ALA A 76 7.12 5.12 -14.25
C ALA A 76 6.76 4.29 -15.48
N LYS A 77 7.78 3.89 -16.26
CA LYS A 77 7.64 3.00 -17.40
C LYS A 77 6.76 1.79 -17.04
N GLY A 78 5.75 1.52 -17.85
CA GLY A 78 4.81 0.41 -17.61
C GLY A 78 3.74 0.68 -16.56
N ASN A 79 3.52 1.95 -16.18
CA ASN A 79 2.48 2.35 -15.23
C ASN A 79 2.57 1.57 -13.91
N ARG A 80 3.76 1.58 -13.28
CA ARG A 80 4.02 0.81 -12.05
C ARG A 80 3.48 1.48 -10.80
N ALA A 81 3.43 2.81 -10.76
CA ALA A 81 2.82 3.54 -9.65
C ALA A 81 1.35 3.15 -9.47
N GLN A 82 0.68 2.73 -10.53
CA GLN A 82 -0.73 2.37 -10.57
C GLN A 82 -1.04 1.04 -9.86
N GLN A 83 -0.03 0.28 -9.42
CA GLN A 83 -0.20 -0.96 -8.68
C GLN A 83 -0.28 -0.74 -7.16
N VAL A 84 -0.12 0.51 -6.70
CA VAL A 84 -0.20 0.86 -5.29
C VAL A 84 -1.63 0.72 -4.81
N VAL A 85 -1.81 0.04 -3.68
CA VAL A 85 -3.08 -0.08 -2.97
C VAL A 85 -2.90 0.24 -1.49
N PRO A 86 -3.97 0.65 -0.78
CA PRO A 86 -3.96 0.70 0.68
C PRO A 86 -3.45 -0.61 1.30
N GLY A 87 -2.66 -0.51 2.36
CA GLY A 87 -1.93 -1.61 3.00
C GLY A 87 -0.62 -1.99 2.30
N GLY A 88 -0.38 -1.49 1.07
CA GLY A 88 0.86 -1.72 0.34
C GLY A 88 2.06 -1.01 0.96
N ILE A 89 3.26 -1.51 0.64
CA ILE A 89 4.53 -0.89 1.03
C ILE A 89 5.18 -0.29 -0.21
N VAL A 90 5.57 0.98 -0.11
CA VAL A 90 6.45 1.64 -1.07
C VAL A 90 7.82 1.77 -0.43
N VAL A 91 8.85 1.20 -1.06
CA VAL A 91 10.22 1.31 -0.58
C VAL A 91 10.85 2.56 -1.19
N ILE A 92 11.23 3.50 -0.34
CA ILE A 92 11.87 4.77 -0.73
C ILE A 92 13.38 4.52 -0.85
N THR A 93 13.97 5.00 -1.93
CA THR A 93 15.37 4.78 -2.26
C THR A 93 16.12 6.07 -2.57
N GLU A 94 17.41 6.10 -2.26
CA GLU A 94 18.38 7.04 -2.80
C GLU A 94 19.32 6.28 -3.74
N GLY A 95 19.20 6.53 -5.05
CA GLY A 95 19.77 5.62 -6.04
C GLY A 95 19.10 4.25 -5.92
N VAL A 96 19.89 3.20 -5.68
CA VAL A 96 19.39 1.83 -5.46
C VAL A 96 19.27 1.45 -3.98
N ARG A 97 19.74 2.30 -3.07
CA ARG A 97 19.78 1.99 -1.63
C ARG A 97 18.42 2.30 -0.99
N PRO A 98 17.76 1.34 -0.32
CA PRO A 98 16.60 1.61 0.51
C PRO A 98 16.94 2.55 1.67
N VAL A 99 16.16 3.62 1.85
CA VAL A 99 16.35 4.60 2.92
C VAL A 99 15.10 4.79 3.77
N GLY A 100 13.95 4.33 3.30
CA GLY A 100 12.69 4.42 4.03
C GLY A 100 11.61 3.51 3.46
N LEU A 101 10.54 3.36 4.22
CA LEU A 101 9.36 2.60 3.88
C LEU A 101 8.15 3.49 4.09
N LEU A 102 7.25 3.56 3.13
CA LEU A 102 5.93 4.14 3.28
C LEU A 102 4.91 3.00 3.32
N THR A 103 4.22 2.87 4.45
CA THR A 103 3.01 2.03 4.54
C THR A 103 1.84 2.86 4.07
N VAL A 104 1.23 2.46 2.96
CA VAL A 104 0.15 3.22 2.31
C VAL A 104 -1.16 2.96 3.05
N GLU A 105 -1.86 4.02 3.41
CA GLU A 105 -3.17 3.98 4.07
C GLU A 105 -4.29 4.40 3.11
N GLU A 106 -4.03 5.38 2.25
CA GLU A 106 -4.98 5.87 1.25
C GLU A 106 -4.29 6.10 -0.09
N VAL A 107 -5.05 5.91 -1.17
CA VAL A 107 -4.62 6.13 -2.55
C VAL A 107 -5.72 6.87 -3.29
N THR A 108 -5.36 7.96 -3.96
CA THR A 108 -6.26 8.75 -4.79
C THR A 108 -5.62 8.97 -6.16
N ALA A 109 -6.33 8.65 -7.23
CA ALA A 109 -5.85 8.92 -8.58
C ALA A 109 -5.82 10.43 -8.84
N LEU A 110 -4.80 10.91 -9.55
CA LEU A 110 -4.67 12.30 -9.94
C LEU A 110 -4.91 12.47 -11.44
N ALA A 111 -5.65 13.52 -11.79
CA ALA A 111 -5.78 13.99 -13.15
C ALA A 111 -4.43 14.60 -13.62
N PRO A 112 -4.23 14.83 -14.93
CA PRO A 112 -2.99 15.43 -15.45
C PRO A 112 -2.66 16.81 -14.88
N ASP A 113 -3.65 17.55 -14.39
CA ASP A 113 -3.50 18.85 -13.72
C ASP A 113 -3.18 18.74 -12.22
N GLY A 114 -3.06 17.51 -11.69
CA GLY A 114 -2.77 17.23 -10.29
C GLY A 114 -3.99 17.25 -9.36
N THR A 115 -5.21 17.46 -9.89
CA THR A 115 -6.43 17.40 -9.08
C THR A 115 -6.85 15.95 -8.81
N PRO A 116 -7.46 15.65 -7.64
CA PRO A 116 -7.94 14.31 -7.36
C PRO A 116 -9.08 13.94 -8.31
N VAL A 117 -8.96 12.79 -8.96
CA VAL A 117 -10.04 12.19 -9.73
C VAL A 117 -11.05 11.62 -8.73
N ILE A 118 -12.20 12.26 -8.64
CA ILE A 118 -13.34 11.72 -7.91
C ILE A 118 -14.00 10.72 -8.86
N GLU A 119 -13.70 9.43 -8.69
CA GLU A 119 -14.54 8.41 -9.31
C GLU A 119 -15.93 8.51 -8.66
N PRO A 120 -17.01 8.71 -9.44
CA PRO A 120 -18.35 8.68 -8.88
C PRO A 120 -18.54 7.30 -8.25
N ALA A 121 -18.96 7.28 -6.99
CA ALA A 121 -19.37 6.06 -6.33
C ALA A 121 -20.34 5.34 -7.28
N LEU A 122 -20.03 4.08 -7.61
CA LEU A 122 -20.91 3.28 -8.46
C LEU A 122 -22.31 3.34 -7.84
N ASP A 123 -23.22 4.02 -8.55
CA ASP A 123 -24.60 4.13 -8.13
C ASP A 123 -25.19 2.72 -8.23
N LEU A 124 -25.25 2.03 -7.08
CA LEU A 124 -25.73 0.64 -6.99
C LEU A 124 -27.16 0.51 -7.54
N HIS A 125 -27.91 1.62 -7.66
CA HIS A 125 -29.22 1.67 -8.29
C HIS A 125 -29.22 1.35 -9.80
N LEU A 126 -28.12 1.53 -10.51
CA LEU A 126 -28.05 1.31 -11.97
C LEU A 126 -27.82 -0.14 -12.39
N THR A 127 -27.41 -1.02 -11.46
CA THR A 127 -27.07 -2.43 -11.79
C THR A 127 -28.19 -3.43 -11.49
N GLY A 128 -29.32 -2.99 -10.93
CA GLY A 128 -30.41 -3.90 -10.55
C GLY A 128 -30.02 -4.93 -9.48
N LEU A 129 -28.84 -4.79 -8.86
CA LEU A 129 -28.42 -5.61 -7.72
C LEU A 129 -29.08 -5.03 -6.48
N SER A 130 -30.28 -5.54 -6.17
CA SER A 130 -30.93 -5.24 -4.90
C SER A 130 -29.99 -5.63 -3.75
N ALA A 131 -29.80 -4.69 -2.81
CA ALA A 131 -29.16 -4.95 -1.54
C ALA A 131 -29.77 -6.22 -0.94
N ILE A 132 -28.91 -7.17 -0.57
CA ILE A 132 -29.32 -8.38 0.14
C ILE A 132 -29.82 -7.89 1.49
N ASN A 133 -31.15 -7.93 1.69
CA ASN A 133 -31.75 -7.65 2.99
C ASN A 133 -31.29 -8.76 3.95
N PRO A 134 -30.56 -8.46 5.04
CA PRO A 134 -30.06 -9.49 5.96
C PRO A 134 -31.17 -10.20 6.77
N GLU A 135 -32.44 -9.83 6.60
CA GLU A 135 -33.56 -10.37 7.38
C GLU A 135 -34.24 -11.62 6.78
N THR A 136 -33.80 -12.12 5.62
CA THR A 136 -34.42 -13.30 4.97
C THR A 136 -33.51 -14.53 4.87
N GLU A 137 -32.39 -14.58 5.58
CA GLU A 137 -31.53 -15.77 5.58
C GLU A 137 -32.14 -16.86 6.47
N SER A 138 -32.76 -17.87 5.84
CA SER A 138 -33.05 -19.14 6.51
C SER A 138 -31.76 -19.68 7.14
N PRO A 139 -31.78 -20.17 8.39
CA PRO A 139 -30.55 -20.48 9.11
C PRO A 139 -29.73 -21.54 8.36
N TYR A 140 -28.50 -21.17 8.04
CA TYR A 140 -27.48 -22.00 7.43
C TYR A 140 -27.31 -23.30 8.26
N ARG A 141 -27.66 -24.45 7.68
CA ARG A 141 -27.31 -25.75 8.27
C ARG A 141 -25.83 -26.01 8.02
N HIS A 142 -25.03 -25.96 9.07
CA HIS A 142 -23.65 -26.45 9.02
C HIS A 142 -23.63 -27.95 8.67
N SER A 143 -23.04 -28.28 7.51
CA SER A 143 -22.62 -29.64 7.17
C SER A 143 -21.44 -30.05 8.05
N THR A 144 -21.64 -30.98 8.98
CA THR A 144 -20.60 -31.53 9.86
C THR A 144 -19.72 -32.53 9.11
N ALA A 145 -18.83 -32.04 8.24
CA ALA A 145 -17.84 -32.86 7.53
C ALA A 145 -16.47 -32.91 8.24
N ALA A 146 -16.43 -32.74 9.56
CA ALA A 146 -15.21 -32.85 10.38
C ALA A 146 -15.31 -34.05 11.33
N ALA A 147 -15.22 -35.27 10.79
CA ALA A 147 -15.18 -36.49 11.59
C ALA A 147 -14.38 -37.61 10.90
N ARG A 148 -13.22 -37.32 10.31
CA ARG A 148 -12.41 -38.36 9.64
C ARG A 148 -10.94 -38.47 10.04
N TRP A 149 -10.44 -37.72 11.01
CA TRP A 149 -9.10 -37.97 11.53
C TRP A 149 -9.10 -38.10 13.05
N SER A 150 -9.18 -39.35 13.50
CA SER A 150 -8.75 -39.79 14.83
C SER A 150 -8.07 -41.14 14.61
N THR A 151 -6.74 -41.14 14.59
CA THR A 151 -5.93 -42.36 14.61
C THR A 151 -5.97 -42.93 16.03
N PRO A 152 -6.22 -44.23 16.23
CA PRO A 152 -6.08 -44.84 17.55
C PRO A 152 -4.60 -45.14 17.84
N ASP A 153 -4.16 -44.74 19.04
CA ASP A 153 -2.98 -45.26 19.73
C ASP A 153 -3.08 -46.79 19.84
N HIS A 154 -2.02 -47.50 19.43
CA HIS A 154 -1.86 -48.91 19.77
C HIS A 154 -0.69 -49.04 20.73
N ALA A 155 -1.02 -49.45 21.95
CA ALA A 155 -0.09 -49.89 22.97
C ALA A 155 0.61 -51.17 22.48
N ASP A 156 1.92 -51.25 22.67
CA ASP A 156 2.62 -52.54 22.70
C ASP A 156 3.30 -52.70 24.05
N ALA A 157 2.80 -53.70 24.78
CA ALA A 157 3.44 -54.31 25.93
C ALA A 157 4.17 -55.57 25.44
N SER A 158 5.43 -55.70 25.80
CA SER A 158 6.14 -56.98 25.94
C SER A 158 7.30 -56.79 26.90
#